data_AF-A0A419DFI8-F1
#
_entry.id   AF-A0A419DFI8-F1
#
_cell.length_a   1.000
_cell.length_b   1.000
_cell.length_c   1.000
_cell.angle_alpha   90.00
_cell.angle_beta   90.00
_cell.angle_gamma   90.00
#
_symmetry.space_group_name_H-M   'P 1'
#
loop_
_entity.id
_entity.type
_entity.pdbx_description
1 polymer ?
#
loop_
_entity_poly.entity_id
_entity_poly.type
_entity_poly.pdbx_seq_one_letter_code
_entity_poly.pdbx_strand_id
1 'polypeptide(L)'
;MGIDIKTIGKVLQEAGKIELYQQVLDMQAKLNDFQDANYDLKKEIRKLKEKLETKNKLEFKSNAYWMSEKDQKVGPFCSRCMDTDGKLIRMHKDSNNDYFQCPTCKNGIGTRKLGAVVKTNKRLDFTV
;
A
#
# COMPACT_ATOMS: atom_id res chain seq x y z
N MET A 1 34.35 5.60 9.82
CA MET A 1 35.40 5.04 10.70
C MET A 1 34.72 4.41 11.89
N GLY A 2 34.44 3.11 11.83
CA GLY A 2 33.99 2.37 13.00
C GLY A 2 35.23 1.87 13.72
N ILE A 3 35.38 2.20 15.01
CA ILE A 3 36.42 1.58 15.83
C ILE A 3 36.09 0.08 15.85
N ASP A 4 37.03 -0.77 15.44
CA ASP A 4 36.84 -2.21 15.50
C ASP A 4 36.82 -2.63 16.97
N ILE A 5 35.61 -2.87 17.49
CA ILE A 5 35.37 -3.26 18.87
C ILE A 5 36.14 -4.54 19.23
N LYS A 6 36.49 -5.39 18.25
CA LYS A 6 37.39 -6.55 18.47
C LYS A 6 38.79 -6.11 18.88
N THR A 7 39.27 -4.99 18.37
CA THR A 7 40.59 -4.41 18.72
C THR A 7 40.57 -3.89 20.16
N ILE A 8 39.50 -3.22 20.58
CA ILE A 8 39.32 -2.80 21.99
C ILE A 8 39.26 -4.04 22.90
N GLY A 9 38.51 -5.06 22.48
CA GLY A 9 38.39 -6.31 23.22
C GLY A 9 39.74 -6.99 23.46
N LYS A 10 40.58 -7.10 22.43
CA LYS A 10 41.94 -7.68 22.57
C LYS A 10 42.81 -6.91 23.56
N VAL A 11 42.81 -5.58 23.48
CA VAL A 11 43.60 -4.73 24.39
C VAL A 11 43.15 -4.88 25.85
N LEU A 12 41.84 -5.00 26.10
CA LEU A 12 41.31 -5.20 27.45
C LEU A 12 41.61 -6.59 28.01
N GLN A 13 41.60 -7.61 27.14
CA GLN A 13 41.96 -8.98 27.51
C GLN A 13 43.44 -9.10 27.87
N GLU A 14 44.33 -8.51 27.06
CA GLU A 14 45.78 -8.47 27.32
C GLU A 14 46.12 -7.67 28.60
N ALA A 15 45.31 -6.66 28.94
CA ALA A 15 45.44 -5.89 30.18
C ALA A 15 44.85 -6.59 31.43
N GLY A 16 44.36 -7.83 31.30
CA GLY A 16 43.79 -8.61 32.41
C GLY A 16 42.43 -8.09 32.93
N LYS A 17 41.76 -7.19 32.21
CA LYS A 17 40.49 -6.57 32.62
C LYS A 17 39.27 -7.35 32.10
N ILE A 18 39.14 -8.60 32.55
CA ILE A 18 38.17 -9.57 32.05
C ILE A 18 36.71 -9.08 32.17
N GLU A 19 36.36 -8.39 33.26
CA GLU A 19 35.01 -7.84 33.45
C GLU A 19 34.66 -6.76 32.42
N LEU A 20 35.60 -5.86 32.13
CA LEU A 20 35.44 -4.84 31.08
C LEU A 20 35.33 -5.47 29.69
N TYR A 21 36.05 -6.56 29.45
CA TYR A 21 35.94 -7.31 28.19
C TYR A 21 34.54 -7.91 28.01
N GLN A 22 33.97 -8.50 29.06
CA GLN A 22 32.59 -9.02 29.03
C GLN A 22 31.57 -7.91 28.76
N GLN A 23 31.70 -6.75 29.40
CA GLN A 23 30.83 -5.60 29.15
C GLN A 23 30.92 -5.10 27.69
N VAL A 24 32.12 -5.13 27.10
CA VAL A 24 32.31 -4.75 25.68
C VAL A 24 31.64 -5.75 24.74
N LEU A 25 31.71 -7.05 25.02
CA LEU A 25 31.02 -8.08 24.24
C LEU A 25 29.50 -7.95 24.35
N ASP A 26 28.97 -7.72 25.54
CA ASP A 26 27.53 -7.50 25.75
C ASP A 26 27.06 -6.23 25.01
N MET A 27 27.87 -5.18 25.03
CA MET A 27 27.59 -3.95 24.30
C MET A 27 27.62 -4.17 22.79
N GLN A 28 28.55 -4.98 22.28
CA GLN A 28 28.60 -5.37 20.87
C GLN A 28 27.36 -6.15 20.45
N ALA A 29 26.91 -7.11 21.28
CA ALA A 29 25.70 -7.87 21.00
C ALA A 29 24.48 -6.95 20.91
N LYS A 30 24.29 -6.07 21.90
CA LYS A 30 23.21 -5.07 21.88
C LYS A 30 23.29 -4.12 20.68
N LEU A 31 24.48 -3.69 20.29
CA LEU A 31 24.69 -2.85 19.10
C LEU A 31 24.31 -3.57 17.80
N ASN A 32 24.55 -4.87 17.71
CA ASN A 32 24.13 -5.68 16.57
C ASN A 32 22.59 -5.80 16.55
N ASP A 33 21.98 -6.13 17.69
CA ASP A 33 20.52 -6.22 17.81
C ASP A 33 19.83 -4.90 17.41
N PHE A 34 20.39 -3.76 17.86
CA PHE A 34 19.88 -2.45 17.46
C PHE A 34 20.08 -2.15 15.97
N GLN A 35 21.19 -2.57 15.37
CA GLN A 35 21.41 -2.40 13.93
C GLN A 35 20.41 -3.21 13.12
N ASP A 36 20.15 -4.46 13.52
CA ASP A 36 19.18 -5.34 12.86
C ASP A 36 17.76 -4.76 12.98
N ALA A 37 17.35 -4.34 14.19
CA ALA A 37 16.06 -3.68 14.39
C ALA A 37 15.92 -2.39 13.57
N ASN A 38 16.99 -1.56 13.49
CA ASN A 38 16.99 -0.33 12.69
C ASN A 38 16.87 -0.64 11.19
N TYR A 39 17.56 -1.68 10.73
CA TYR A 39 17.46 -2.13 9.35
C TYR A 39 16.04 -2.57 9.00
N ASP A 40 15.41 -3.38 9.85
CA ASP A 40 14.04 -3.86 9.65
C ASP A 40 13.02 -2.72 9.66
N LEU A 41 13.15 -1.79 10.62
CA LEU A 41 12.31 -0.60 10.68
C LEU A 41 12.46 0.29 9.43
N LYS A 42 13.68 0.52 8.96
CA LYS A 42 13.92 1.28 7.71
C LYS A 42 13.31 0.58 6.49
N LYS A 43 13.40 -0.75 6.43
CA LYS A 43 12.78 -1.56 5.38
C LYS A 43 11.27 -1.45 5.40
N GLU A 44 10.65 -1.48 6.58
CA GLU A 44 9.20 -1.30 6.73
C GLU A 44 8.77 0.12 6.36
N ILE A 45 9.47 1.16 6.84
CA ILE A 45 9.23 2.56 6.46
C ILE A 45 9.27 2.72 4.94
N ARG A 46 10.25 2.13 4.26
CA ARG A 46 10.35 2.18 2.80
C ARG A 46 9.14 1.53 2.13
N LYS A 47 8.75 0.32 2.55
CA LYS A 47 7.56 -0.38 2.03
C LYS A 47 6.27 0.44 2.22
N LEU A 48 6.12 1.08 3.38
CA LEU A 48 4.96 1.92 3.69
C LEU A 48 4.95 3.19 2.84
N LYS A 49 6.10 3.85 2.65
CA LYS A 49 6.24 5.00 1.74
C LYS A 49 5.87 4.64 0.30
N GLU A 50 6.35 3.51 -0.22
CA GLU A 50 6.02 3.02 -1.56
C GLU A 50 4.49 2.78 -1.73
N LYS A 51 3.83 2.23 -0.69
CA LYS A 51 2.36 2.09 -0.67
C LYS A 51 1.64 3.45 -0.65
N LEU A 52 2.13 4.43 0.09
CA LEU A 52 1.54 5.77 0.17
C LEU A 52 1.69 6.54 -1.15
N GLU A 53 2.83 6.45 -1.81
CA GLU A 53 3.05 7.07 -3.14
C GLU A 53 2.05 6.55 -4.18
N THR A 54 1.69 5.27 -4.10
CA THR A 54 0.66 4.69 -4.98
C THR A 54 -0.73 5.27 -4.66
N LYS A 55 -1.05 5.50 -3.37
CA LYS A 55 -2.31 6.15 -2.97
C LYS A 55 -2.41 7.60 -3.43
N ASN A 56 -1.31 8.35 -3.38
CA ASN A 56 -1.28 9.78 -3.77
C ASN A 56 -1.56 10.00 -5.27
N LYS A 57 -1.40 8.97 -6.11
CA LYS A 57 -1.63 9.05 -7.55
C LYS A 57 -3.05 8.63 -7.97
N LEU A 58 -3.90 8.25 -7.01
CA LEU A 58 -5.26 7.78 -7.28
C LEU A 58 -6.28 8.91 -7.12
N GLU A 59 -7.01 9.20 -8.19
CA GLU A 59 -8.18 10.07 -8.20
C GLU A 59 -9.45 9.21 -8.08
N PHE A 60 -10.26 9.43 -7.05
CA PHE A 60 -11.58 8.81 -6.95
C PHE A 60 -12.59 9.60 -7.79
N LYS A 61 -13.15 8.98 -8.83
CA LYS A 61 -14.14 9.61 -9.73
C LYS A 61 -15.09 8.59 -10.34
N SER A 62 -16.38 8.93 -10.37
CA SER A 62 -17.44 8.09 -10.92
C SER A 62 -17.49 6.69 -10.29
N ASN A 63 -17.39 6.62 -8.96
CA ASN A 63 -17.43 5.40 -8.15
C ASN A 63 -16.28 4.40 -8.38
N ALA A 64 -15.19 4.84 -9.00
CA ALA A 64 -13.95 4.08 -9.18
C ALA A 64 -12.71 4.95 -8.93
N TYR A 65 -11.58 4.29 -8.73
CA TYR A 65 -10.27 4.94 -8.72
C TYR A 65 -9.65 5.00 -10.11
N TRP A 66 -8.88 6.05 -10.37
CA TRP A 66 -8.15 6.27 -11.60
C TRP A 66 -6.73 6.75 -11.28
N MET A 67 -5.75 6.37 -12.09
CA MET A 67 -4.38 6.86 -11.98
C MET A 67 -4.03 7.79 -13.13
N SER A 68 -3.18 8.77 -12.86
CA SER A 68 -2.52 9.57 -13.90
C SER A 68 -1.11 9.04 -14.12
N GLU A 69 -0.84 8.48 -15.30
CA GLU A 69 0.48 7.99 -15.69
C GLU A 69 0.86 8.57 -17.06
N LYS A 70 1.97 9.33 -17.13
CA LYS A 70 2.47 9.95 -18.38
C LYS A 70 1.37 10.71 -19.16
N ASP A 71 0.61 11.55 -18.46
CA ASP A 71 -0.53 12.31 -18.99
C ASP A 71 -1.71 11.49 -19.52
N GLN A 72 -1.73 10.18 -19.28
CA GLN A 72 -2.84 9.29 -19.60
C GLN A 72 -3.59 8.86 -18.35
N LYS A 73 -4.92 8.84 -18.44
CA LYS A 73 -5.80 8.37 -17.38
C LYS A 73 -5.95 6.85 -17.46
N VAL A 74 -5.38 6.13 -16.50
CA VAL A 74 -5.40 4.67 -16.41
C VAL A 74 -6.48 4.24 -15.42
N GLY A 75 -7.37 3.33 -15.83
CA GLY A 75 -8.45 2.83 -15.00
C GLY A 75 -9.63 2.28 -15.82
N PRO A 76 -10.81 2.11 -15.20
CA PRO A 76 -11.10 2.27 -13.77
C PRO A 76 -10.55 1.11 -12.90
N PHE A 77 -10.22 1.42 -11.66
CA PHE A 77 -9.89 0.46 -10.61
C PHE A 77 -11.03 0.35 -9.60
N CYS A 78 -11.24 -0.86 -9.07
CA CYS A 78 -12.33 -1.15 -8.16
C CYS A 78 -12.16 -0.42 -6.82
N SER A 79 -13.09 0.50 -6.52
CA SER A 79 -13.17 1.25 -5.26
C SER A 79 -13.22 0.33 -4.05
N ARG A 80 -14.18 -0.61 -4.02
CA ARG A 80 -14.31 -1.59 -2.93
C ARG A 80 -12.99 -2.31 -2.62
N CYS A 81 -12.34 -2.91 -3.62
CA CYS A 81 -11.10 -3.67 -3.39
C CYS A 81 -9.95 -2.79 -2.88
N MET A 82 -9.91 -1.53 -3.31
CA MET A 82 -8.92 -0.59 -2.82
C MET A 82 -9.21 -0.16 -1.38
N ASP A 83 -10.48 0.10 -1.06
CA ASP A 83 -10.90 0.62 0.25
C ASP A 83 -10.86 -0.45 1.35
N THR A 84 -11.24 -1.70 1.04
CA THR A 84 -11.27 -2.78 2.02
C THR A 84 -9.94 -3.50 2.13
N ASP A 85 -9.30 -3.78 0.98
CA ASP A 85 -8.16 -4.70 0.92
C ASP A 85 -6.85 -3.99 0.52
N GLY A 86 -6.90 -2.71 0.15
CA GLY A 86 -5.75 -1.98 -0.39
C GLY A 86 -5.29 -2.47 -1.76
N LYS A 87 -6.15 -3.15 -2.52
CA LYS A 87 -5.80 -3.78 -3.81
C LYS A 87 -6.34 -2.98 -5.00
N LEU A 88 -5.44 -2.55 -5.89
CA LEU A 88 -5.78 -1.92 -7.17
C LEU A 88 -6.14 -2.97 -8.23
N ILE A 89 -7.40 -3.39 -8.23
CA ILE A 89 -7.92 -4.34 -9.23
C ILE A 89 -8.52 -3.57 -10.41
N ARG A 90 -7.98 -3.76 -11.62
CA ARG A 90 -8.51 -3.16 -12.84
C ARG A 90 -9.89 -3.74 -13.15
N MET A 91 -10.87 -2.88 -13.39
CA MET A 91 -12.21 -3.30 -13.79
C MET A 91 -12.26 -3.56 -15.29
N HIS A 92 -13.05 -4.55 -15.70
CA HIS A 92 -13.24 -4.92 -17.10
C HIS A 92 -14.55 -4.33 -17.61
N LYS A 93 -14.57 -3.92 -18.87
CA LYS A 93 -15.81 -3.52 -19.55
C LYS A 93 -16.62 -4.75 -19.92
N ASP A 94 -17.94 -4.62 -19.88
CA ASP A 94 -18.83 -5.55 -20.54
C ASP A 94 -18.80 -5.38 -22.06
N SER A 95 -19.44 -6.32 -22.78
CA SER A 95 -19.50 -6.30 -24.26
C SER A 95 -20.16 -5.03 -24.82
N ASN A 96 -21.06 -4.42 -24.06
CA ASN A 96 -21.81 -3.23 -24.49
C ASN A 96 -21.09 -1.91 -24.12
N ASN A 97 -19.94 -1.97 -23.43
CA ASN A 97 -19.18 -0.82 -22.92
C ASN A 97 -19.97 0.11 -21.97
N ASP A 98 -21.11 -0.34 -21.47
CA ASP A 98 -22.01 0.44 -20.60
C ASP A 98 -21.77 0.16 -19.11
N TYR A 99 -20.97 -0.85 -18.81
CA TYR A 99 -20.74 -1.31 -17.45
C TYR A 99 -19.28 -1.74 -17.26
N PHE A 100 -18.72 -1.38 -16.10
CA PHE A 100 -17.46 -1.94 -15.64
C PHE A 100 -17.71 -2.88 -14.48
N GLN A 101 -17.05 -4.04 -14.48
CA GLN A 101 -17.10 -5.00 -13.40
C GLN A 101 -15.72 -5.38 -12.90
N CYS A 102 -15.57 -5.46 -11.58
CA CYS A 102 -14.38 -6.02 -10.97
C CYS A 102 -14.34 -7.55 -11.16
N PRO A 103 -13.27 -8.12 -11.73
CA PRO A 103 -13.16 -9.56 -11.93
C PRO A 103 -13.09 -10.33 -10.59
N THR A 104 -12.56 -9.72 -9.54
CA THR A 104 -12.35 -10.35 -8.22
C THR A 104 -13.60 -10.29 -7.34
N CYS A 105 -14.16 -9.11 -7.13
CA CYS A 105 -15.23 -8.92 -6.13
C CYS A 105 -16.62 -8.72 -6.73
N LYS A 106 -16.71 -8.72 -8.06
CA LYS A 106 -17.94 -8.56 -8.86
C LYS A 106 -18.69 -7.24 -8.70
N ASN A 107 -18.20 -6.31 -7.86
CA ASN A 107 -18.69 -4.94 -7.79
C ASN A 107 -18.59 -4.28 -9.17
N GLY A 108 -19.60 -3.51 -9.55
CA GLY A 108 -19.57 -2.83 -10.82
C GLY A 108 -20.27 -1.48 -10.82
N ILE A 109 -19.94 -0.72 -11.85
CA ILE A 109 -20.34 0.67 -12.01
C ILE A 109 -20.85 0.86 -13.43
N GLY A 110 -21.98 1.53 -13.57
CA GLY A 110 -22.50 1.94 -14.87
C GLY A 110 -21.75 3.15 -15.40
N THR A 111 -21.58 3.23 -16.72
CA THR A 111 -20.98 4.38 -17.41
C THR A 111 -22.00 5.48 -17.76
N ARG A 112 -23.31 5.19 -17.60
CA ARG A 112 -24.39 6.11 -17.95
C ARG A 112 -24.33 7.40 -17.12
N LYS A 113 -24.27 8.54 -17.81
CA LYS A 113 -24.48 9.86 -17.21
C LYS A 113 -25.82 9.84 -16.46
N LEU A 114 -25.79 10.10 -15.15
CA LEU A 114 -26.97 10.50 -14.39
C LEU A 114 -27.56 11.73 -15.09
N GLY A 115 -28.59 11.54 -15.92
CA GLY A 115 -29.11 12.58 -16.80
C GLY A 115 -30.18 12.13 -17.80
N ALA A 116 -30.36 10.84 -18.04
CA ALA A 116 -31.58 10.34 -18.68
C ALA A 116 -32.56 9.92 -17.58
N VAL A 117 -33.41 10.83 -17.14
CA VAL A 117 -34.67 10.46 -16.46
C VAL A 117 -35.40 9.56 -17.43
N VAL A 118 -35.41 8.25 -17.16
CA VAL A 118 -36.31 7.33 -17.86
C VAL A 118 -37.72 7.76 -17.45
N LYS A 119 -38.40 8.53 -18.29
CA LYS A 119 -39.84 8.75 -18.16
C LYS A 119 -40.52 7.41 -18.44
N THR A 120 -40.62 6.54 -17.44
CA THR A 120 -41.56 5.43 -17.49
C THR A 120 -42.96 6.01 -17.35
N ASN A 121 -43.60 6.34 -18.46
CA ASN A 121 -45.03 6.57 -18.49
C ASN A 121 -45.72 5.21 -18.39
N LYS A 122 -46.02 4.77 -17.17
CA LYS A 122 -47.00 3.69 -16.94
C LYS A 122 -48.19 4.33 -16.25
N ARG A 123 -49.17 4.73 -17.07
CA ARG A 123 -50.53 5.00 -16.64
C ARG A 123 -51.08 3.68 -16.09
N LEU A 124 -51.21 3.57 -14.78
CA LEU A 124 -52.00 2.51 -14.16
C LEU A 124 -53.42 3.07 -14.07
N ASP A 125 -54.22 2.77 -15.09
CA ASP A 125 -55.67 2.92 -14.99
C ASP A 125 -56.16 1.84 -14.02
N PHE A 126 -56.37 2.23 -12.76
CA PHE A 126 -57.19 1.46 -11.84
C PHE A 126 -58.62 1.98 -11.95
N THR A 127 -59.42 1.26 -12.73
CA THR A 127 -60.88 1.30 -12.62
C THR A 127 -61.24 0.58 -11.31
N VAL A 128 -61.96 1.26 -10.43
CA VAL A 128 -62.73 0.66 -9.34
C VAL A 128 -64.20 0.95 -9.63
#